data_AF-A0A0F5Y8L0-F1
#
_entry.id   AF-A0A0F5Y8L0-F1
#
_cell.length_a   1.000
_cell.length_b   1.000
_cell.length_c   1.000
_cell.angle_alpha   90.00
_cell.angle_beta   90.00
_cell.angle_gamma   90.00
#
_symmetry.space_group_name_H-M   'P 1'
#
loop_
_entity.id
_entity.type
_entity.pdbx_description
1 polymer ?
#
loop_
_entity_poly.entity_id
_entity_poly.type
_entity_poly.pdbx_seq_one_letter_code
_entity_poly.pdbx_strand_id
1 'polypeptide(L)'
;MNKPRDSYKLIMGGNTNVPAMINCIIRSALQLRTDTGNDNYTFRQVHIFHTEQSLQSLITEKRPWKEALEKYGLSPTNLVHHVAKLEDSSVERFRDMVEQLRTIVNPNENVYYYVDLTGGISSLQAILAVFSYVLDIENIYTLETVFASDEETRKIQRGMFYHELEEEMKQGRVKLNYKKFPPIRDFDDFGKLNYTEVLRHRRSISSLMDHLSSSLNALISTEIDLSHLQTSFMSGINSRLLGESKGDFHEHQNAIYSFSHSVEEITNIIILSLMGSETKNRPLGNKLEELRSYFSDKPKYFVNEDILKHFTHLIAEVRNKNAHSSNLSENSLTIEIQSYLASYLAFTFLKFTIRVLSDFVDNSGNLLDIQIIDPLVENANLEFYFGFDGDATGKYLEIAFGDLLEDEEEVLRRSKSITESIKQMRKIICGETKNPKSVIFAEGDNILFKSKYNSDLLRTIQNKYTEITGLSSSIGYGKTLKEATIALRLAKARKGNSVVGVALNKEM
;
A
#
# COMPACT_ATOMS: atom_id res chain seq x y z
N MET A 1 -22.43 33.32 -10.71
CA MET A 1 -21.72 32.18 -10.09
C MET A 1 -21.42 32.55 -8.65
N ASN A 2 -22.13 31.97 -7.68
CA ASN A 2 -21.82 32.14 -6.26
C ASN A 2 -20.47 31.47 -6.00
N LYS A 3 -19.48 32.20 -5.46
CA LYS A 3 -18.31 31.56 -4.85
C LYS A 3 -18.83 30.50 -3.85
N PRO A 4 -18.27 29.28 -3.83
CA PRO A 4 -18.62 28.32 -2.79
C PRO A 4 -18.39 29.01 -1.45
N ARG A 5 -19.42 29.02 -0.58
CA ARG A 5 -19.26 29.53 0.78
C ARG A 5 -18.19 28.68 1.46
N ASP A 6 -17.13 29.33 1.93
CA ASP A 6 -16.11 28.67 2.74
C ASP A 6 -16.81 27.99 3.93
N SER A 7 -16.56 26.69 4.10
CA SER A 7 -17.15 25.89 5.17
C SER A 7 -16.09 25.60 6.21
N TYR A 8 -16.41 25.83 7.49
CA TYR A 8 -15.46 25.69 8.60
C TYR A 8 -15.93 24.60 9.57
N LYS A 9 -15.01 23.73 10.01
CA LYS A 9 -15.25 22.74 11.08
C LYS A 9 -14.24 22.94 12.21
N LEU A 10 -14.69 22.79 13.45
CA LEU A 10 -13.83 22.78 14.63
C LEU A 10 -13.71 21.35 15.15
N ILE A 11 -12.49 20.93 15.54
CA ILE A 11 -12.22 19.66 16.19
C ILE A 11 -11.54 19.95 17.53
N MET A 12 -12.06 19.39 18.62
CA MET A 12 -11.50 19.66 19.95
C MET A 12 -11.75 18.51 20.93
N GLY A 13 -11.03 18.53 22.05
CA GLY A 13 -11.29 17.65 23.18
C GLY A 13 -12.34 18.20 24.13
N GLY A 14 -13.19 17.31 24.65
CA GLY A 14 -14.14 17.61 25.72
C GLY A 14 -13.44 17.87 27.04
N ASN A 15 -14.12 18.54 27.98
CA ASN A 15 -13.62 18.79 29.33
C ASN A 15 -14.69 18.45 30.38
N THR A 16 -14.28 18.07 31.58
CA THR A 16 -15.20 17.93 32.73
C THR A 16 -15.58 19.28 33.31
N ASN A 17 -14.74 20.31 33.13
CA ASN A 17 -15.12 21.70 33.35
C ASN A 17 -15.86 22.23 32.10
N VAL A 18 -17.19 22.26 32.17
CA VAL A 18 -18.07 22.68 31.06
C VAL A 18 -17.85 24.14 30.67
N PRO A 19 -17.80 25.12 31.59
CA PRO A 19 -17.42 26.49 31.27
C PRO A 19 -16.14 26.59 30.45
N ALA A 20 -15.07 25.89 30.84
CA ALA A 20 -13.81 25.89 30.10
C ALA A 20 -13.99 25.39 28.65
N MET A 21 -14.70 24.29 28.45
CA MET A 21 -14.99 23.74 27.12
C MET A 21 -15.78 24.71 26.24
N ILE A 22 -16.85 25.30 26.80
CA ILE A 22 -17.72 26.24 26.08
C ILE A 22 -16.95 27.52 25.71
N ASN A 23 -16.09 27.99 26.62
CA ASN A 23 -15.23 29.15 26.36
C ASN A 23 -14.25 28.87 25.23
N CYS A 24 -13.73 27.65 25.09
CA CYS A 24 -12.88 27.28 23.95
C CYS A 24 -13.67 27.39 22.64
N ILE A 25 -14.88 26.83 22.55
CA ILE A 25 -15.73 26.92 21.34
C ILE A 25 -15.98 28.38 20.95
N ILE A 26 -16.33 29.22 21.93
CA ILE A 26 -16.58 30.66 21.70
C ILE A 26 -15.30 31.34 21.20
N ARG A 27 -14.16 31.08 21.85
CA ARG A 27 -12.87 31.66 21.45
C ARG A 27 -12.42 31.21 20.06
N SER A 28 -12.60 29.94 19.71
CA SER A 28 -12.33 29.45 18.35
C SER A 28 -13.20 30.16 17.32
N ALA A 29 -14.49 30.41 17.62
CA ALA A 29 -15.39 31.09 16.69
C ALA A 29 -15.02 32.57 16.51
N LEU A 30 -14.63 33.26 17.59
CA LEU A 30 -14.12 34.62 17.53
C LEU A 30 -12.78 34.69 16.77
N GLN A 31 -11.92 33.68 16.92
CA GLN A 31 -10.68 33.58 16.16
C GLN A 31 -10.95 33.36 14.67
N LEU A 32 -11.88 32.48 14.30
CA LEU A 32 -12.30 32.27 12.91
C LEU A 32 -12.74 33.60 12.25
N ARG A 33 -13.55 34.41 12.95
CA ARG A 33 -13.98 35.73 12.45
C ARG A 33 -12.79 36.67 12.26
N THR A 34 -11.83 36.63 13.17
CA THR A 34 -10.59 37.43 13.10
C THR A 34 -9.73 37.00 11.90
N ASP A 35 -9.49 35.70 11.74
CA ASP A 35 -8.67 35.13 10.67
C ASP A 35 -9.25 35.41 9.27
N THR A 36 -10.58 35.48 9.18
CA THR A 36 -11.32 35.70 7.92
C THR A 36 -11.71 37.15 7.67
N GLY A 37 -11.62 38.03 8.68
CA GLY A 37 -12.10 39.40 8.63
C GLY A 37 -13.64 39.52 8.49
N ASN A 38 -14.40 38.50 8.90
CA ASN A 38 -15.86 38.48 8.73
C ASN A 38 -16.59 37.99 10.01
N ASP A 39 -17.30 38.91 10.66
CA ASP A 39 -18.02 38.65 11.92
C ASP A 39 -19.19 37.67 11.79
N ASN A 40 -19.68 37.42 10.57
CA ASN A 40 -20.81 36.51 10.33
C ASN A 40 -20.39 35.05 10.20
N TYR A 41 -19.09 34.74 10.17
CA TYR A 41 -18.64 33.36 10.06
C TYR A 41 -18.71 32.61 11.39
N THR A 42 -19.00 31.31 11.26
CA THR A 42 -19.16 30.35 12.35
C THR A 42 -18.85 28.95 11.86
N PHE A 43 -18.64 28.01 12.78
CA PHE A 43 -18.42 26.61 12.44
C PHE A 43 -19.74 25.94 12.07
N ARG A 44 -19.75 25.26 10.91
CA ARG A 44 -20.88 24.43 10.48
C ARG A 44 -21.05 23.23 11.41
N GLN A 45 -19.93 22.65 11.85
CA GLN A 45 -19.88 21.55 12.80
C GLN A 45 -18.73 21.75 13.78
N VAL A 46 -18.98 21.43 15.05
CA VAL A 46 -17.97 21.40 16.11
C VAL A 46 -17.91 19.97 16.64
N HIS A 47 -16.85 19.26 16.29
CA HIS A 47 -16.60 17.88 16.69
C HIS A 47 -15.89 17.86 18.03
N ILE A 48 -16.55 17.30 19.05
CA ILE A 48 -16.03 17.25 20.42
C ILE A 48 -15.78 15.80 20.82
N PHE A 49 -14.53 15.47 21.10
CA PHE A 49 -14.11 14.16 21.57
C PHE A 49 -14.14 14.10 23.09
N HIS A 50 -15.16 13.45 23.64
CA HIS A 50 -15.39 13.29 25.06
C HIS A 50 -14.84 11.98 25.59
N THR A 51 -14.39 12.01 26.85
CA THR A 51 -14.49 10.84 27.73
C THR A 51 -15.92 10.72 28.24
N GLU A 52 -16.34 9.54 28.69
CA GLU A 52 -17.67 9.36 29.28
C GLU A 52 -17.95 10.38 30.39
N GLN A 53 -16.97 10.61 31.27
CA GLN A 53 -17.07 11.60 32.34
C GLN A 53 -17.28 13.02 31.82
N SER A 54 -16.55 13.43 30.77
CA SER A 54 -16.72 14.76 30.17
C SER A 54 -18.10 14.94 29.55
N LEU A 55 -18.62 13.93 28.86
CA LEU A 55 -19.97 14.01 28.30
C LEU A 55 -21.04 14.08 29.41
N GLN A 56 -20.88 13.27 30.46
CA GLN A 56 -21.79 13.31 31.61
C GLN A 56 -21.76 14.67 32.32
N SER A 57 -20.59 15.30 32.48
CA SER A 57 -20.48 16.65 33.01
C SER A 57 -21.25 17.67 32.17
N LEU A 58 -21.20 17.58 30.83
CA LEU A 58 -21.95 18.46 29.94
C LEU A 58 -23.47 18.26 30.06
N ILE A 59 -23.93 17.01 30.15
CA ILE A 59 -25.36 16.68 30.26
C ILE A 59 -25.93 17.10 31.61
N THR A 60 -25.15 16.97 32.68
CA THR A 60 -25.57 17.28 34.06
C THR A 60 -25.33 18.72 34.48
N GLU A 61 -24.70 19.53 33.62
CA GLU A 61 -24.46 20.95 33.87
C GLU A 61 -25.78 21.70 34.04
N LYS A 62 -25.91 22.41 35.16
CA LYS A 62 -27.12 23.16 35.51
C LYS A 62 -27.10 24.58 34.94
N ARG A 63 -25.92 25.13 34.68
CA ARG A 63 -25.80 26.47 34.09
C ARG A 63 -26.21 26.43 32.60
N PRO A 64 -26.85 27.48 32.07
CA PRO A 64 -27.38 27.49 30.70
C PRO A 64 -26.28 27.69 29.64
N TRP A 65 -25.43 26.68 29.45
CA TRP A 65 -24.31 26.74 28.51
C TRP A 65 -24.75 26.94 27.05
N LYS A 66 -25.95 26.48 26.69
CA LYS A 66 -26.52 26.67 25.35
C LYS A 66 -26.78 28.15 25.05
N GLU A 67 -27.36 28.87 26.00
CA GLU A 67 -27.59 30.31 25.90
C GLU A 67 -26.26 31.06 25.80
N ALA A 68 -25.23 30.59 26.52
CA ALA A 68 -23.88 31.17 26.42
C ALA A 68 -23.28 31.03 25.02
N LEU A 69 -23.52 29.93 24.30
CA LEU A 69 -23.10 29.78 22.90
C LEU A 69 -23.92 30.67 21.95
N GLU A 70 -25.24 30.69 22.13
CA GLU A 70 -26.17 31.46 21.28
C GLU A 70 -25.89 32.96 21.34
N LYS A 71 -25.46 33.48 22.49
CA LYS A 71 -25.02 34.87 22.65
C LYS A 71 -23.89 35.26 21.68
N TYR A 72 -23.09 34.30 21.22
CA TYR A 72 -22.03 34.52 20.24
C TYR A 72 -22.38 33.96 18.85
N GLY A 73 -23.66 33.69 18.56
CA GLY A 73 -24.11 33.22 17.24
C GLY A 73 -23.72 31.78 16.93
N LEU A 74 -23.49 30.96 17.95
CA LEU A 74 -23.18 29.53 17.81
C LEU A 74 -24.42 28.70 18.14
N SER A 75 -24.84 27.85 17.20
CA SER A 75 -25.97 26.95 17.43
C SER A 75 -25.51 25.70 18.20
N PRO A 76 -26.16 25.34 19.33
CA PRO A 76 -25.91 24.07 20.02
C PRO A 76 -26.16 22.85 19.14
N THR A 77 -26.97 22.95 18.08
CA THR A 77 -27.24 21.86 17.14
C THR A 77 -26.06 21.54 16.23
N ASN A 78 -25.06 22.42 16.15
CA ASN A 78 -23.85 22.20 15.36
C ASN A 78 -22.80 21.37 16.10
N LEU A 79 -23.03 21.07 17.39
CA LEU A 79 -22.13 20.24 18.19
C LEU A 79 -22.33 18.77 17.84
N VAL A 80 -21.24 18.09 17.51
CA VAL A 80 -21.20 16.65 17.23
C VAL A 80 -20.34 15.98 18.30
N HIS A 81 -20.97 15.17 19.13
CA HIS A 81 -20.31 14.52 20.27
C HIS A 81 -19.79 13.13 19.88
N HIS A 82 -18.50 12.91 20.11
CA HIS A 82 -17.80 11.64 19.93
C HIS A 82 -17.37 11.14 21.29
N VAL A 83 -17.60 9.87 21.62
CA VAL A 83 -17.27 9.31 22.95
C VAL A 83 -16.18 8.26 22.80
N ALA A 84 -15.02 8.52 23.40
CA ALA A 84 -13.92 7.57 23.46
C ALA A 84 -13.95 6.82 24.80
N LYS A 85 -13.96 5.48 24.75
CA LYS A 85 -13.91 4.63 25.94
C LYS A 85 -12.51 4.61 26.53
N LEU A 86 -12.43 4.77 27.86
CA LEU A 86 -11.15 4.79 28.59
C LEU A 86 -10.70 3.43 29.12
N GLU A 87 -11.56 2.41 29.07
CA GLU A 87 -11.28 1.10 29.69
C GLU A 87 -10.60 0.11 28.72
N ASP A 88 -10.62 0.40 27.41
CA ASP A 88 -10.01 -0.45 26.38
C ASP A 88 -8.51 -0.22 26.24
N SER A 89 -7.83 -1.18 25.58
CA SER A 89 -6.42 -1.12 25.20
C SER A 89 -6.06 0.25 24.60
N SER A 90 -4.91 0.81 24.99
CA SER A 90 -4.45 2.11 24.48
C SER A 90 -4.31 2.15 22.95
N VAL A 91 -4.03 0.99 22.34
CA VAL A 91 -3.92 0.81 20.88
C VAL A 91 -5.30 0.86 20.20
N GLU A 92 -6.30 0.21 20.79
CA GLU A 92 -7.66 0.19 20.24
C GLU A 92 -8.31 1.57 20.33
N ARG A 93 -8.12 2.26 21.46
CA ARG A 93 -8.53 3.65 21.64
C ARG A 93 -7.90 4.58 20.60
N PHE A 94 -6.60 4.44 20.37
CA PHE A 94 -5.91 5.22 19.34
C PHE A 94 -6.52 4.95 17.95
N ARG A 95 -6.74 3.67 17.60
CA ARG A 95 -7.33 3.29 16.32
C ARG A 95 -8.72 3.89 16.13
N ASP A 96 -9.61 3.72 17.11
CA ASP A 96 -10.98 4.24 17.06
C ASP A 96 -11.01 5.76 16.87
N MET A 97 -10.22 6.49 17.65
CA MET A 97 -10.13 7.94 17.53
C MET A 97 -9.62 8.39 16.16
N VAL A 98 -8.60 7.71 15.61
CA VAL A 98 -8.07 8.02 14.26
C VAL A 98 -9.10 7.69 13.17
N GLU A 99 -9.83 6.59 13.30
CA GLU A 99 -10.89 6.22 12.35
C GLU A 99 -12.02 7.26 12.35
N GLN A 100 -12.46 7.71 13.52
CA GLN A 100 -13.45 8.79 13.65
C GLN A 100 -12.91 10.08 13.03
N LEU A 101 -11.69 10.50 13.37
CA LEU A 101 -11.06 11.69 12.80
C LEU A 101 -10.96 11.63 11.26
N ARG A 102 -10.66 10.45 10.69
CA ARG A 102 -10.65 10.23 9.23
C ARG A 102 -12.02 10.45 8.59
N THR A 103 -13.12 10.14 9.27
CA THR A 103 -14.47 10.41 8.75
C THR A 103 -14.84 11.89 8.81
N ILE A 104 -14.24 12.64 9.72
CA ILE A 104 -14.50 14.08 9.93
C ILE A 104 -13.73 14.91 8.91
N VAL A 105 -12.46 14.56 8.69
CA VAL A 105 -11.56 15.25 7.76
C VAL A 105 -11.48 14.51 6.44
N ASN A 106 -12.20 15.02 5.45
CA ASN A 106 -12.18 14.52 4.09
C ASN A 106 -11.34 15.46 3.21
N PRO A 107 -10.20 15.01 2.65
CA PRO A 107 -9.34 15.85 1.80
C PRO A 107 -10.05 16.35 0.53
N ASN A 108 -11.12 15.68 0.10
CA ASN A 108 -11.89 16.06 -1.09
C ASN A 108 -12.98 17.10 -0.78
N GLU A 109 -13.23 17.42 0.50
CA GLU A 109 -14.15 18.49 0.89
C GLU A 109 -13.41 19.83 0.93
N ASN A 110 -13.96 20.86 0.30
CA ASN A 110 -13.46 22.23 0.42
C ASN A 110 -13.89 22.84 1.77
N VAL A 111 -13.29 22.33 2.85
CA VAL A 111 -13.57 22.67 4.25
C VAL A 111 -12.28 23.07 4.94
N TYR A 112 -12.31 24.18 5.66
CA TYR A 112 -11.21 24.60 6.52
C TYR A 112 -11.40 24.06 7.93
N TYR A 113 -10.38 23.38 8.43
CA TYR A 113 -10.40 22.74 9.75
C TYR A 113 -9.68 23.63 10.76
N TYR A 114 -10.29 23.77 11.93
CA TYR A 114 -9.69 24.37 13.12
C TYR A 114 -9.55 23.28 14.17
N VAL A 115 -8.43 23.29 14.89
CA VAL A 115 -8.16 22.31 15.96
C VAL A 115 -7.84 23.05 17.25
N ASP A 116 -8.58 22.73 18.31
CA ASP A 116 -8.33 23.27 19.66
C ASP A 116 -7.73 22.17 20.56
N LEU A 117 -6.53 22.43 21.06
CA LEU A 117 -5.77 21.51 21.91
C LEU A 117 -5.90 21.80 23.41
N THR A 118 -6.81 22.69 23.83
CA THR A 118 -6.98 23.10 25.24
C THR A 118 -7.61 22.00 26.09
N GLY A 119 -8.68 21.39 25.56
CA GLY A 119 -9.46 20.36 26.25
C GLY A 119 -8.92 18.95 26.03
N GLY A 120 -9.58 17.98 26.65
CA GLY A 120 -9.26 16.56 26.50
C GLY A 120 -8.19 16.04 27.45
N ILE A 121 -8.07 14.71 27.50
CA ILE A 121 -6.95 14.03 28.16
C ILE A 121 -5.67 14.17 27.32
N SER A 122 -4.50 14.02 27.93
CA SER A 122 -3.20 14.21 27.26
C SER A 122 -3.03 13.33 26.01
N SER A 123 -3.54 12.09 26.02
CA SER A 123 -3.46 11.22 24.85
C SER A 123 -4.29 11.74 23.67
N LEU A 124 -5.46 12.32 23.91
CA LEU A 124 -6.30 12.95 22.88
C LEU A 124 -5.62 14.19 22.30
N GLN A 125 -5.05 15.04 23.16
CA GLN A 125 -4.29 16.21 22.71
C GLN A 125 -3.12 15.81 21.81
N ALA A 126 -2.38 14.76 22.18
CA ALA A 126 -1.28 14.22 21.36
C ALA A 126 -1.79 13.66 20.02
N ILE A 127 -2.90 12.91 20.02
CA ILE A 127 -3.52 12.38 18.80
C ILE A 127 -3.95 13.53 17.88
N LEU A 128 -4.64 14.55 18.39
CA LEU A 128 -5.07 15.70 17.61
C LEU A 128 -3.88 16.48 17.03
N ALA A 129 -2.80 16.66 17.80
CA ALA A 129 -1.59 17.32 17.31
C ALA A 129 -0.94 16.53 16.17
N VAL A 130 -0.75 15.21 16.32
CA VAL A 130 -0.20 14.33 15.27
C VAL A 130 -1.11 14.31 14.04
N PHE A 131 -2.43 14.25 14.25
CA PHE A 131 -3.39 14.23 13.17
C PHE A 131 -3.41 15.56 12.39
N SER A 132 -3.32 16.69 13.10
CA SER A 132 -3.23 18.01 12.48
C SER A 132 -1.97 18.16 11.65
N TYR A 133 -0.85 17.62 12.12
CA TYR A 133 0.41 17.56 11.36
C TYR A 133 0.27 16.72 10.08
N VAL A 134 -0.21 15.48 10.19
CA VAL A 134 -0.35 14.56 9.03
C VAL A 134 -1.30 15.10 7.96
N LEU A 135 -2.35 15.81 8.37
CA LEU A 135 -3.34 16.40 7.45
C LEU A 135 -3.10 17.87 7.13
N ASP A 136 -1.95 18.39 7.56
CA ASP A 136 -1.50 19.70 7.16
C ASP A 136 -2.44 20.86 7.57
N ILE A 137 -3.07 20.71 8.75
CA ILE A 137 -4.00 21.69 9.31
C ILE A 137 -3.20 22.77 10.03
N GLU A 138 -3.25 24.00 9.53
CA GLU A 138 -2.48 25.13 10.12
C GLU A 138 -3.22 25.86 11.26
N ASN A 139 -4.55 25.76 11.31
CA ASN A 139 -5.38 26.50 12.26
C ASN A 139 -5.51 25.73 13.58
N ILE A 140 -4.37 25.50 14.23
CA ILE A 140 -4.26 24.83 15.52
C ILE A 140 -4.12 25.89 16.61
N TYR A 141 -4.89 25.79 17.69
CA TYR A 141 -4.93 26.80 18.73
C TYR A 141 -4.99 26.20 20.14
N THR A 142 -4.55 27.00 21.12
CA THR A 142 -4.69 26.71 22.56
C THR A 142 -5.19 27.94 23.31
N LEU A 143 -6.11 27.72 24.25
CA LEU A 143 -6.62 28.75 25.16
C LEU A 143 -5.90 28.69 26.50
N GLU A 144 -5.02 29.66 26.73
CA GLU A 144 -4.38 29.87 28.01
C GLU A 144 -5.18 30.88 28.84
N THR A 145 -5.53 30.50 30.06
CA THR A 145 -6.22 31.39 31.00
C THR A 145 -5.36 31.63 32.23
N VAL A 146 -5.08 32.90 32.52
CA VAL A 146 -4.46 33.34 33.77
C VAL A 146 -5.56 33.91 34.65
N PHE A 147 -5.87 33.18 35.71
CA PHE A 147 -6.83 33.57 36.75
C PHE A 147 -6.12 34.29 37.90
N ALA A 148 -6.91 34.81 38.85
CA ALA A 148 -6.40 35.35 40.10
C ALA A 148 -5.53 34.33 40.86
N SER A 149 -4.57 34.83 41.62
CA SER A 149 -3.66 34.00 42.41
C SER A 149 -4.32 33.42 43.66
N ASP A 150 -5.35 34.08 44.19
CA ASP A 150 -6.10 33.60 45.35
C ASP A 150 -7.06 32.46 44.97
N GLU A 151 -7.12 31.45 45.83
CA GLU A 151 -7.77 30.18 45.50
C GLU A 151 -9.29 30.29 45.34
N GLU A 152 -9.94 31.08 46.20
CA GLU A 152 -11.39 31.26 46.19
C GLU A 152 -11.86 32.01 44.93
N THR A 153 -11.25 33.15 44.61
CA THR A 153 -11.59 33.89 43.39
C THR A 153 -11.25 33.09 42.15
N ARG A 154 -10.11 32.38 42.14
CA ARG A 154 -9.75 31.48 41.03
C ARG A 154 -10.77 30.38 40.81
N LYS A 155 -11.32 29.79 41.87
CA LYS A 155 -12.35 28.74 41.78
C LYS A 155 -13.64 29.29 41.16
N ILE A 156 -14.04 30.50 41.57
CA ILE A 156 -15.18 31.20 40.98
C ILE A 156 -14.94 31.49 39.49
N GLN A 157 -13.79 32.07 39.15
CA GLN A 157 -13.43 32.43 37.78
C GLN A 157 -13.33 31.21 36.86
N ARG A 158 -12.83 30.06 37.34
CA ARG A 158 -12.81 28.79 36.59
C ARG A 158 -14.19 28.28 36.21
N GLY A 159 -15.22 28.67 36.94
CA GLY A 159 -16.61 28.31 36.69
C GLY A 159 -17.35 29.26 35.75
N MET A 160 -16.73 30.37 35.33
CA MET A 160 -17.36 31.43 34.52
C MET A 160 -17.38 31.10 33.02
N PHE A 161 -18.49 31.46 32.36
CA PHE A 161 -18.58 31.48 30.90
C PHE A 161 -17.91 32.73 30.33
N TYR A 162 -17.65 32.71 29.02
CA TYR A 162 -16.83 33.70 28.34
C TYR A 162 -17.34 35.14 28.54
N HIS A 163 -18.65 35.36 28.47
CA HIS A 163 -19.25 36.68 28.68
C HIS A 163 -19.10 37.22 30.12
N GLU A 164 -18.95 36.34 31.11
CA GLU A 164 -18.68 36.73 32.49
C GLU A 164 -17.19 37.04 32.65
N LEU A 165 -16.33 36.22 32.01
CA LEU A 165 -14.89 36.46 31.95
C LEU A 165 -14.56 37.76 31.20
N GLU A 166 -15.37 38.19 30.23
CA GLU A 166 -15.19 39.48 29.54
C GLU A 166 -15.21 40.66 30.51
N GLU A 167 -16.10 40.66 31.50
CA GLU A 167 -16.14 41.71 32.52
C GLU A 167 -14.93 41.66 33.46
N GLU A 168 -14.49 40.46 33.83
CA GLU A 168 -13.26 40.26 34.61
C GLU A 168 -11.99 40.69 33.85
N MET A 169 -11.96 40.45 32.54
CA MET A 169 -10.87 40.87 31.65
C MET A 169 -10.80 42.40 31.52
N LYS A 170 -11.94 43.09 31.37
CA LYS A 170 -12.00 44.57 31.35
C LYS A 170 -11.44 45.18 32.62
N GLN A 171 -11.62 44.51 33.75
CA GLN A 171 -11.13 44.93 35.06
C GLN A 171 -9.69 44.46 35.35
N GLY A 172 -9.03 43.82 34.37
CA GLY A 172 -7.64 43.36 34.48
C GLY A 172 -7.43 42.18 35.44
N ARG A 173 -8.49 41.51 35.90
CA ARG A 173 -8.42 40.41 36.87
C ARG A 173 -8.20 39.03 36.24
N VAL A 174 -8.53 38.89 34.96
CA VAL A 174 -8.31 37.67 34.18
C VAL A 174 -7.62 38.04 32.88
N LYS A 175 -6.72 37.17 32.41
CA LYS A 175 -6.14 37.26 31.07
C LYS A 175 -6.40 35.98 30.29
N LEU A 176 -7.07 36.09 29.16
CA LEU A 176 -7.27 35.01 28.20
C LEU A 176 -6.38 35.24 26.97
N ASN A 177 -5.53 34.26 26.65
CA ASN A 177 -4.73 34.26 25.43
C ASN A 177 -5.13 33.06 24.59
N TYR A 178 -5.68 33.31 23.40
CA TYR A 178 -5.90 32.26 22.41
C TYR A 178 -4.75 32.30 21.42
N LYS A 179 -3.82 31.35 21.54
CA LYS A 179 -2.58 31.36 20.79
C LYS A 179 -2.66 30.35 19.66
N LYS A 180 -2.23 30.78 18.47
CA LYS A 180 -1.96 29.86 17.36
C LYS A 180 -0.75 29.02 17.72
N PHE A 181 -0.86 27.71 17.52
CA PHE A 181 0.28 26.81 17.63
C PHE A 181 1.34 27.20 16.60
N PRO A 182 2.64 27.01 16.87
CA PRO A 182 3.67 27.21 15.85
C PRO A 182 3.34 26.39 14.59
N PRO A 183 3.76 26.85 13.39
CA PRO A 183 3.48 26.13 12.15
C PRO A 183 4.00 24.70 12.27
N ILE A 184 3.10 23.73 12.33
CA ILE A 184 3.48 22.34 12.60
C ILE A 184 4.27 21.72 11.44
N ARG A 185 4.18 22.33 10.24
CA ARG A 185 5.03 22.04 9.08
C ARG A 185 6.50 22.30 9.35
N ASP A 186 6.84 23.25 10.22
CA ASP A 186 8.23 23.51 10.59
C ASP A 186 8.82 22.30 11.36
N PHE A 187 7.97 21.40 11.88
CA PHE A 187 8.41 20.10 12.38
C PHE A 187 9.05 19.24 11.29
N ASP A 188 8.63 19.36 10.03
CA ASP A 188 9.31 18.73 8.89
C ASP A 188 10.65 19.37 8.61
N ASP A 189 10.87 20.65 8.92
CA ASP A 189 12.19 21.26 8.81
C ASP A 189 13.17 20.72 9.88
N PHE A 190 12.70 20.44 11.10
CA PHE A 190 13.45 19.63 12.08
C PHE A 190 13.51 18.15 11.67
N GLY A 191 12.50 17.70 10.93
CA GLY A 191 12.18 16.33 10.55
C GLY A 191 12.61 15.92 9.15
N LYS A 192 13.43 16.72 8.43
CA LYS A 192 14.10 16.33 7.18
C LYS A 192 14.86 15.00 7.29
N LEU A 193 15.03 14.49 8.51
CA LEU A 193 15.49 13.15 8.87
C LEU A 193 14.46 12.02 8.71
N ASN A 194 13.27 12.29 8.18
CA ASN A 194 12.32 11.31 7.64
C ASN A 194 12.09 10.08 8.53
N TYR A 195 12.02 10.26 9.85
CA TYR A 195 11.91 9.16 10.82
C TYR A 195 10.68 8.27 10.58
N THR A 196 9.57 8.87 10.10
CA THR A 196 8.36 8.13 9.72
C THR A 196 8.59 7.28 8.47
N GLU A 197 9.33 7.78 7.49
CA GLU A 197 9.75 7.05 6.30
C GLU A 197 10.73 5.90 6.64
N VAL A 198 11.72 6.15 7.51
CA VAL A 198 12.61 5.10 8.05
C VAL A 198 11.81 4.00 8.74
N LEU A 199 10.82 4.36 9.57
CA LEU A 199 9.97 3.37 10.25
C LEU A 199 9.11 2.57 9.26
N ARG A 200 8.55 3.22 8.24
CA ARG A 200 7.78 2.55 7.18
C ARG A 200 8.66 1.57 6.41
N HIS A 201 9.84 1.99 5.97
CA HIS A 201 10.75 1.11 5.26
C HIS A 201 11.31 0.00 6.12
N ARG A 202 11.64 0.25 7.40
CA ARG A 202 12.09 -0.81 8.31
C ARG A 202 11.09 -1.95 8.40
N ARG A 203 9.80 -1.64 8.57
CA ARG A 203 8.73 -2.65 8.58
C ARG A 203 8.61 -3.36 7.22
N SER A 204 8.65 -2.60 6.12
CA SER A 204 8.57 -3.18 4.78
C SER A 204 9.75 -4.10 4.46
N ILE A 205 10.97 -3.73 4.86
CA ILE A 205 12.17 -4.53 4.65
C ILE A 205 12.08 -5.79 5.48
N SER A 206 11.75 -5.69 6.78
CA SER A 206 11.58 -6.88 7.64
C SER A 206 10.56 -7.85 7.05
N SER A 207 9.38 -7.37 6.63
CA SER A 207 8.38 -8.21 5.97
C SER A 207 8.88 -8.85 4.67
N LEU A 208 9.69 -8.14 3.88
CA LEU A 208 10.30 -8.70 2.67
C LEU A 208 11.38 -9.73 2.99
N MET A 209 12.17 -9.54 4.04
CA MET A 209 13.15 -10.53 4.51
C MET A 209 12.45 -11.77 5.05
N ASP A 210 11.37 -11.60 5.81
CA ASP A 210 10.54 -12.70 6.29
C ASP A 210 9.95 -13.50 5.13
N HIS A 211 9.44 -12.82 4.10
CA HIS A 211 8.93 -13.48 2.89
C HIS A 211 10.04 -14.16 2.07
N LEU A 212 11.21 -13.53 1.96
CA LEU A 212 12.37 -14.09 1.28
C LEU A 212 12.81 -15.38 1.97
N SER A 213 12.97 -15.32 3.29
CA SER A 213 13.21 -16.48 4.15
C SER A 213 12.09 -17.50 3.94
N SER A 214 10.84 -17.22 4.29
CA SER A 214 9.76 -18.22 4.22
C SER A 214 9.58 -18.86 2.84
N SER A 215 9.72 -18.09 1.76
CA SER A 215 9.43 -18.56 0.40
C SER A 215 10.62 -19.24 -0.25
N LEU A 216 11.85 -18.85 0.09
CA LEU A 216 13.09 -19.38 -0.47
C LEU A 216 13.98 -20.03 0.61
N ASN A 217 13.38 -20.45 1.73
CA ASN A 217 14.05 -20.87 2.97
C ASN A 217 15.07 -21.99 2.79
N ALA A 218 14.95 -22.75 1.71
CA ALA A 218 15.88 -23.82 1.41
C ALA A 218 16.72 -23.61 0.13
N LEU A 219 16.52 -22.50 -0.60
CA LEU A 219 17.58 -21.93 -1.43
C LEU A 219 18.61 -21.20 -0.55
N ILE A 220 18.13 -20.53 0.49
CA ILE A 220 18.95 -19.82 1.46
C ILE A 220 19.55 -20.88 2.38
N SER A 221 20.81 -21.27 2.14
CA SER A 221 21.49 -22.17 3.08
C SER A 221 21.52 -21.53 4.48
N THR A 222 21.63 -22.33 5.53
CA THR A 222 21.76 -21.83 6.92
C THR A 222 22.95 -20.89 7.12
N GLU A 223 23.85 -20.77 6.13
CA GLU A 223 25.02 -19.91 6.12
C GLU A 223 24.77 -18.53 5.47
N ILE A 224 23.65 -18.33 4.77
CA ILE A 224 23.34 -17.04 4.13
C ILE A 224 22.69 -16.12 5.16
N ASP A 225 23.49 -15.16 5.64
CA ASP A 225 23.02 -14.14 6.58
C ASP A 225 22.26 -13.01 5.87
N LEU A 226 20.93 -13.00 6.03
CA LEU A 226 20.06 -11.93 5.52
C LEU A 226 20.22 -10.60 6.26
N SER A 227 20.96 -10.56 7.38
CA SER A 227 21.22 -9.33 8.13
C SER A 227 22.02 -8.32 7.30
N HIS A 228 22.92 -8.80 6.43
CA HIS A 228 23.68 -7.97 5.51
C HIS A 228 22.78 -7.29 4.47
N LEU A 229 21.82 -8.04 3.92
CA LEU A 229 20.85 -7.53 2.95
C LEU A 229 19.95 -6.48 3.59
N GLN A 230 19.42 -6.78 4.78
CA GLN A 230 18.64 -5.84 5.55
C GLN A 230 19.44 -4.57 5.86
N THR A 231 20.70 -4.71 6.27
CA THR A 231 21.58 -3.59 6.60
C THR A 231 21.84 -2.73 5.38
N SER A 232 22.03 -3.31 4.20
CA SER A 232 22.29 -2.59 2.95
C SER A 232 21.06 -1.83 2.46
N PHE A 233 19.86 -2.40 2.54
CA PHE A 233 18.63 -1.66 2.26
C PHE A 233 18.44 -0.49 3.22
N MET A 234 18.65 -0.71 4.53
CA MET A 234 18.53 0.35 5.53
C MET A 234 19.60 1.43 5.37
N SER A 235 20.84 1.06 5.04
CA SER A 235 21.92 2.00 4.73
C SER A 235 21.55 2.87 3.53
N GLY A 236 20.99 2.27 2.47
CA GLY A 236 20.55 2.99 1.28
C GLY A 236 19.47 4.03 1.58
N ILE A 237 18.48 3.67 2.42
CA ILE A 237 17.44 4.59 2.86
C ILE A 237 18.05 5.71 3.71
N ASN A 238 18.82 5.37 4.73
CA ASN A 238 19.40 6.37 5.63
C ASN A 238 20.29 7.35 4.87
N SER A 239 21.16 6.87 3.97
CA SER A 239 21.98 7.74 3.13
C SER A 239 21.14 8.60 2.19
N ARG A 240 20.07 8.06 1.57
CA ARG A 240 19.19 8.89 0.72
C ARG A 240 18.57 10.03 1.53
N LEU A 241 18.04 9.71 2.71
CA LEU A 241 17.42 10.69 3.61
C LEU A 241 18.42 11.71 4.14
N LEU A 242 19.65 11.30 4.44
CA LEU A 242 20.72 12.21 4.82
C LEU A 242 21.10 13.14 3.66
N GLY A 243 21.13 12.63 2.43
CA GLY A 243 21.33 13.40 1.21
C GLY A 243 20.24 14.48 1.04
N GLU A 244 18.97 14.09 1.14
CA GLU A 244 17.83 15.01 1.10
C GLU A 244 17.89 16.07 2.20
N SER A 245 18.22 15.66 3.43
CA SER A 245 18.24 16.55 4.59
C SER A 245 19.38 17.57 4.54
N LYS A 246 20.56 17.16 4.05
CA LYS A 246 21.77 17.97 4.08
C LYS A 246 22.10 18.62 2.73
N GLY A 247 21.37 18.24 1.67
CA GLY A 247 21.74 18.55 0.29
C GLY A 247 23.09 17.92 -0.11
N ASP A 248 23.48 16.82 0.56
CA ASP A 248 24.79 16.20 0.37
C ASP A 248 24.73 15.18 -0.77
N PHE A 249 25.36 15.51 -1.89
CA PHE A 249 25.39 14.64 -3.06
C PHE A 249 26.12 13.32 -2.79
N HIS A 250 27.10 13.29 -1.87
CA HIS A 250 27.82 12.07 -1.53
C HIS A 250 26.91 11.05 -0.84
N GLU A 251 25.96 11.53 -0.04
CA GLU A 251 24.99 10.66 0.61
C GLU A 251 24.00 10.05 -0.40
N HIS A 252 23.61 10.80 -1.43
CA HIS A 252 22.85 10.21 -2.55
C HIS A 252 23.66 9.16 -3.33
N GLN A 253 24.98 9.36 -3.51
CA GLN A 253 25.84 8.33 -4.10
C GLN A 253 25.92 7.08 -3.21
N ASN A 254 26.12 7.25 -1.91
CA ASN A 254 26.13 6.15 -0.92
C ASN A 254 24.81 5.37 -0.95
N ALA A 255 23.68 6.07 -1.13
CA ALA A 255 22.38 5.43 -1.29
C ALA A 255 22.34 4.52 -2.52
N ILE A 256 22.78 5.03 -3.68
CA ILE A 256 22.83 4.28 -4.95
C ILE A 256 23.73 3.05 -4.81
N TYR A 257 24.89 3.18 -4.18
CA TYR A 257 25.79 2.06 -3.94
C TYR A 257 25.18 1.02 -2.99
N SER A 258 24.54 1.45 -1.90
CA SER A 258 23.90 0.55 -0.93
C SER A 258 22.74 -0.24 -1.54
N PHE A 259 21.90 0.42 -2.36
CA PHE A 259 20.82 -0.27 -3.09
C PHE A 259 21.37 -1.21 -4.16
N SER A 260 22.44 -0.81 -4.86
CA SER A 260 23.12 -1.69 -5.84
C SER A 260 23.75 -2.91 -5.16
N HIS A 261 24.30 -2.74 -3.95
CA HIS A 261 24.83 -3.84 -3.14
C HIS A 261 23.72 -4.79 -2.72
N SER A 262 22.56 -4.25 -2.34
CA SER A 262 21.38 -5.05 -1.99
C SER A 262 20.93 -5.94 -3.17
N VAL A 263 20.91 -5.39 -4.39
CA VAL A 263 20.64 -6.17 -5.62
C VAL A 263 21.71 -7.23 -5.85
N GLU A 264 22.98 -6.88 -5.63
CA GLU A 264 24.10 -7.78 -5.80
C GLU A 264 24.04 -8.97 -4.83
N GLU A 265 23.70 -8.72 -3.58
CA GLU A 265 23.50 -9.78 -2.58
C GLU A 265 22.35 -10.71 -2.96
N ILE A 266 21.20 -10.18 -3.37
CA ILE A 266 20.09 -10.99 -3.88
C ILE A 266 20.55 -11.84 -5.06
N THR A 267 21.28 -11.24 -6.00
CA THR A 267 21.80 -11.95 -7.18
C THR A 267 22.80 -13.04 -6.77
N ASN A 268 23.66 -12.78 -5.79
CA ASN A 268 24.60 -13.77 -5.26
C ASN A 268 23.87 -14.96 -4.63
N ILE A 269 22.82 -14.70 -3.85
CA ILE A 269 21.98 -15.76 -3.27
C ILE A 269 21.45 -16.65 -4.40
N ILE A 270 20.85 -16.07 -5.43
CA ILE A 270 20.28 -16.86 -6.53
C ILE A 270 21.34 -17.66 -7.28
N ILE A 271 22.48 -17.05 -7.62
CA ILE A 271 23.57 -17.71 -8.35
C ILE A 271 24.15 -18.86 -7.52
N LEU A 272 24.46 -18.63 -6.25
CA LEU A 272 25.01 -19.66 -5.38
C LEU A 272 24.02 -20.83 -5.22
N SER A 273 22.74 -20.52 -4.96
CA SER A 273 21.73 -21.53 -4.70
C SER A 273 21.29 -22.31 -5.94
N LEU A 274 21.21 -21.67 -7.11
CA LEU A 274 20.68 -22.31 -8.33
C LEU A 274 21.76 -22.80 -9.31
N MET A 275 22.96 -22.22 -9.25
CA MET A 275 24.02 -22.46 -10.23
C MET A 275 25.27 -23.06 -9.60
N GLY A 276 25.47 -22.88 -8.27
CA GLY A 276 26.70 -23.29 -7.59
C GLY A 276 27.94 -22.53 -8.08
N SER A 277 27.77 -21.44 -8.84
CA SER A 277 28.87 -20.65 -9.39
C SER A 277 29.51 -19.76 -8.33
N GLU A 278 30.84 -19.58 -8.40
CA GLU A 278 31.52 -18.60 -7.57
C GLU A 278 31.10 -17.17 -7.93
N THR A 279 30.77 -16.38 -6.91
CA THR A 279 30.29 -14.99 -7.05
C THR A 279 31.33 -13.95 -6.66
N LYS A 280 32.47 -14.36 -6.07
CA LYS A 280 33.52 -13.45 -5.62
C LYS A 280 34.23 -12.79 -6.81
N ASN A 281 34.64 -11.53 -6.62
CA ASN A 281 35.40 -10.72 -7.60
C ASN A 281 34.72 -10.52 -8.98
N ARG A 282 33.41 -10.70 -9.07
CA ARG A 282 32.63 -10.48 -10.29
C ARG A 282 31.78 -9.22 -10.16
N PRO A 283 31.78 -8.32 -11.16
CA PRO A 283 30.93 -7.13 -11.12
C PRO A 283 29.45 -7.51 -11.23
N LEU A 284 28.58 -6.70 -10.62
CA LEU A 284 27.12 -6.91 -10.65
C LEU A 284 26.55 -7.11 -12.06
N GLY A 285 27.03 -6.35 -13.04
CA GLY A 285 26.60 -6.51 -14.44
C GLY A 285 26.81 -7.94 -14.97
N ASN A 286 27.96 -8.55 -14.67
CA ASN A 286 28.26 -9.92 -15.10
C ASN A 286 27.41 -10.96 -14.36
N LYS A 287 27.07 -10.69 -13.09
CA LYS A 287 26.21 -11.57 -12.28
C LYS A 287 24.77 -11.56 -12.80
N LEU A 288 24.24 -10.36 -13.08
CA LEU A 288 22.91 -10.19 -13.66
C LEU A 288 22.82 -10.79 -15.07
N GLU A 289 23.89 -10.68 -15.86
CA GLU A 289 23.96 -11.30 -17.19
C GLU A 289 24.01 -12.84 -17.13
N GLU A 290 24.76 -13.41 -16.18
CA GLU A 290 24.77 -14.85 -15.93
C GLU A 290 23.38 -15.34 -15.51
N LEU A 291 22.71 -14.62 -14.60
CA LEU A 291 21.35 -14.93 -14.18
C LEU A 291 20.37 -14.92 -15.37
N ARG A 292 20.48 -13.91 -16.24
CA ARG A 292 19.69 -13.81 -17.47
C ARG A 292 19.96 -15.01 -18.39
N SER A 293 21.22 -15.32 -18.64
CA SER A 293 21.63 -16.42 -19.51
C SER A 293 21.11 -17.76 -18.99
N TYR A 294 21.25 -18.01 -17.68
CA TYR A 294 20.75 -19.23 -17.04
C TYR A 294 19.25 -19.45 -17.25
N PHE A 295 18.44 -18.38 -17.12
CA PHE A 295 17.00 -18.48 -17.33
C PHE A 295 16.62 -18.52 -18.81
N SER A 296 17.38 -17.88 -19.70
CA SER A 296 17.17 -17.99 -21.15
C SER A 296 17.41 -19.43 -21.64
N ASP A 297 18.47 -20.08 -21.14
CA ASP A 297 18.78 -21.48 -21.45
C ASP A 297 17.81 -22.48 -20.81
N LYS A 298 17.03 -22.04 -19.81
CA LYS A 298 16.03 -22.87 -19.11
C LYS A 298 14.63 -22.26 -19.25
N PRO A 299 14.02 -22.28 -20.45
CA PRO A 299 12.69 -21.70 -20.71
C PRO A 299 11.54 -22.39 -19.96
N LYS A 300 11.85 -23.43 -19.18
CA LYS A 300 10.92 -24.18 -18.32
C LYS A 300 10.59 -23.45 -17.01
N TYR A 301 11.32 -22.39 -16.67
CA TYR A 301 11.05 -21.55 -15.50
C TYR A 301 10.53 -20.21 -16.01
N PHE A 302 9.40 -19.75 -15.49
CA PHE A 302 8.71 -18.53 -15.96
C PHE A 302 9.45 -17.28 -15.48
N VAL A 303 10.62 -17.05 -16.07
CA VAL A 303 11.38 -15.82 -15.88
C VAL A 303 11.34 -15.10 -17.22
N ASN A 304 10.55 -14.03 -17.29
CA ASN A 304 10.47 -13.23 -18.51
C ASN A 304 11.84 -12.59 -18.76
N GLU A 305 12.54 -13.10 -19.78
CA GLU A 305 13.88 -12.66 -20.15
C GLU A 305 13.92 -11.15 -20.46
N ASP A 306 12.89 -10.62 -21.12
CA ASP A 306 12.80 -9.19 -21.41
C ASP A 306 12.71 -8.37 -20.13
N ILE A 307 11.93 -8.81 -19.14
CA ILE A 307 11.84 -8.12 -17.84
C ILE A 307 13.20 -8.13 -17.13
N LEU A 308 13.87 -9.28 -17.07
CA LEU A 308 15.21 -9.36 -16.49
C LEU A 308 16.20 -8.48 -17.24
N LYS A 309 16.18 -8.48 -18.57
CA LYS A 309 17.03 -7.63 -19.41
C LYS A 309 16.83 -6.15 -19.09
N HIS A 310 15.59 -5.69 -18.99
CA HIS A 310 15.29 -4.29 -18.66
C HIS A 310 15.75 -3.95 -17.23
N PHE A 311 15.51 -4.82 -16.24
CA PHE A 311 16.01 -4.62 -14.88
C PHE A 311 17.55 -4.53 -14.86
N THR A 312 18.22 -5.48 -15.50
CA THR A 312 19.68 -5.55 -15.55
C THR A 312 20.28 -4.30 -16.16
N HIS A 313 19.78 -3.88 -17.32
CA HIS A 313 20.26 -2.66 -17.97
C HIS A 313 20.07 -1.43 -17.09
N LEU A 314 18.88 -1.26 -16.52
CA LEU A 314 18.55 -0.06 -15.75
C LEU A 314 19.36 0.01 -14.44
N ILE A 315 19.52 -1.11 -13.74
CA ILE A 315 20.36 -1.20 -12.53
C ILE A 315 21.83 -0.92 -12.87
N ALA A 316 22.35 -1.49 -13.95
CA ALA A 316 23.73 -1.28 -14.37
C ALA A 316 24.00 0.18 -14.77
N GLU A 317 23.10 0.80 -15.53
CA GLU A 317 23.23 2.21 -15.95
C GLU A 317 23.20 3.17 -14.76
N VAL A 318 22.29 2.96 -13.80
CA VAL A 318 22.21 3.79 -12.58
C VAL A 318 23.49 3.68 -11.75
N ARG A 319 24.07 2.48 -11.63
CA ARG A 319 25.34 2.25 -10.91
C ARG A 319 26.55 2.83 -11.65
N ASN A 320 26.70 2.53 -12.94
CA ASN A 320 27.90 2.85 -13.73
C ASN A 320 28.06 4.35 -13.98
N LYS A 321 26.95 5.07 -14.21
CA LYS A 321 26.98 6.53 -14.39
C LYS A 321 27.47 7.27 -13.15
N ASN A 322 27.34 6.67 -11.96
CA ASN A 322 27.86 7.20 -10.70
C ASN A 322 29.32 6.82 -10.41
N ALA A 323 29.81 5.70 -10.95
CA ALA A 323 31.19 5.24 -10.72
C ALA A 323 32.25 6.01 -11.54
N HIS A 324 31.85 6.70 -12.62
CA HIS A 324 32.79 7.29 -13.60
C HIS A 324 32.64 8.79 -13.83
N SER A 325 31.89 9.52 -13.00
CA SER A 325 31.55 10.92 -13.26
C SER A 325 32.48 11.87 -12.50
N SER A 326 33.55 12.29 -13.16
CA SER A 326 34.57 13.21 -12.65
C SER A 326 34.12 14.68 -12.50
N ASN A 327 32.87 15.04 -12.87
CA ASN A 327 32.34 16.42 -12.89
C ASN A 327 30.97 16.58 -12.16
N LEU A 328 30.70 15.80 -11.10
CA LEU A 328 29.35 15.71 -10.51
C LEU A 328 28.86 16.91 -9.69
N SER A 329 29.72 17.87 -9.33
CA SER A 329 29.26 19.06 -8.59
C SER A 329 28.25 19.90 -9.39
N GLU A 330 28.19 19.76 -10.71
CA GLU A 330 27.27 20.50 -11.58
C GLU A 330 25.87 19.85 -11.72
N ASN A 331 25.60 18.67 -11.15
CA ASN A 331 24.33 17.97 -11.42
C ASN A 331 23.75 17.18 -10.21
N SER A 332 23.70 17.82 -9.03
CA SER A 332 23.18 17.24 -7.78
C SER A 332 21.77 16.66 -7.91
N LEU A 333 20.87 17.35 -8.63
CA LEU A 333 19.50 16.90 -8.88
C LEU A 333 19.44 15.56 -9.63
N THR A 334 20.38 15.32 -10.55
CA THR A 334 20.43 14.05 -11.29
C THR A 334 20.81 12.89 -10.36
N ILE A 335 21.78 13.08 -9.46
CA ILE A 335 22.18 12.04 -8.49
C ILE A 335 21.04 11.79 -7.52
N GLU A 336 20.37 12.84 -7.06
CA GLU A 336 19.18 12.73 -6.21
C GLU A 336 18.11 11.84 -6.87
N ILE A 337 17.70 12.17 -8.11
CA ILE A 337 16.72 11.36 -8.89
C ILE A 337 17.20 9.91 -9.05
N GLN A 338 18.49 9.71 -9.33
CA GLN A 338 19.07 8.37 -9.45
C GLN A 338 19.03 7.59 -8.13
N SER A 339 19.15 8.25 -6.98
CA SER A 339 19.03 7.61 -5.66
C SER A 339 17.63 7.08 -5.38
N TYR A 340 16.58 7.83 -5.78
CA TYR A 340 15.21 7.36 -5.74
C TYR A 340 15.01 6.16 -6.68
N LEU A 341 15.49 6.28 -7.93
CA LEU A 341 15.37 5.21 -8.92
C LEU A 341 16.07 3.92 -8.45
N ALA A 342 17.28 4.03 -7.90
CA ALA A 342 18.02 2.89 -7.33
C ALA A 342 17.22 2.20 -6.22
N SER A 343 16.57 2.97 -5.34
CA SER A 343 15.70 2.43 -4.30
C SER A 343 14.54 1.63 -4.88
N TYR A 344 13.77 2.23 -5.80
CA TYR A 344 12.64 1.56 -6.44
C TYR A 344 13.06 0.29 -7.17
N LEU A 345 14.19 0.31 -7.87
CA LEU A 345 14.71 -0.85 -8.58
C LEU A 345 15.10 -1.97 -7.61
N ALA A 346 15.83 -1.66 -6.54
CA ALA A 346 16.25 -2.67 -5.56
C ALA A 346 15.04 -3.35 -4.89
N PHE A 347 14.06 -2.57 -4.43
CA PHE A 347 12.84 -3.12 -3.84
C PHE A 347 12.00 -3.94 -4.83
N THR A 348 11.88 -3.46 -6.06
CA THR A 348 11.11 -4.16 -7.10
C THR A 348 11.81 -5.45 -7.52
N PHE A 349 13.14 -5.43 -7.67
CA PHE A 349 13.94 -6.60 -7.99
C PHE A 349 13.82 -7.68 -6.92
N LEU A 350 13.87 -7.31 -5.62
CA LEU A 350 13.63 -8.24 -4.52
C LEU A 350 12.23 -8.87 -4.60
N LYS A 351 11.19 -8.04 -4.74
CA LYS A 351 9.79 -8.51 -4.83
C LYS A 351 9.57 -9.43 -6.04
N PHE A 352 10.10 -9.04 -7.19
CA PHE A 352 10.05 -9.81 -8.43
C PHE A 352 10.72 -11.17 -8.24
N THR A 353 11.93 -11.18 -7.68
CA THR A 353 12.71 -12.40 -7.41
C THR A 353 11.95 -13.35 -6.49
N ILE A 354 11.47 -12.87 -5.34
CA ILE A 354 10.68 -13.68 -4.38
C ILE A 354 9.49 -14.29 -5.11
N ARG A 355 8.72 -13.47 -5.83
CA ARG A 355 7.49 -13.92 -6.48
C ARG A 355 7.76 -14.95 -7.57
N VAL A 356 8.73 -14.69 -8.44
CA VAL A 356 9.03 -15.54 -9.58
C VAL A 356 9.65 -16.86 -9.14
N LEU A 357 10.64 -16.84 -8.23
CA LEU A 357 11.33 -18.05 -7.80
C LEU A 357 10.47 -18.94 -6.89
N SER A 358 9.63 -18.34 -6.03
CA SER A 358 8.79 -19.11 -5.10
C SER A 358 7.87 -20.13 -5.79
N ASP A 359 7.44 -19.85 -7.03
CA ASP A 359 6.58 -20.75 -7.79
C ASP A 359 7.33 -21.99 -8.35
N PHE A 360 8.68 -21.94 -8.39
CA PHE A 360 9.54 -22.96 -8.98
C PHE A 360 10.45 -23.69 -7.99
N VAL A 361 10.28 -23.44 -6.70
CA VAL A 361 10.93 -24.21 -5.65
C VAL A 361 9.96 -25.21 -5.03
N ASP A 362 10.48 -26.34 -4.56
CA ASP A 362 9.73 -27.28 -3.74
C ASP A 362 9.75 -26.88 -2.25
N ASN A 363 9.08 -27.67 -1.41
CA ASN A 363 9.05 -27.44 0.04
C ASN A 363 10.44 -27.63 0.70
N SER A 364 11.36 -28.26 -0.02
CA SER A 364 12.76 -28.47 0.37
C SER A 364 13.68 -27.42 -0.28
N GLY A 365 13.12 -26.37 -0.91
CA GLY A 365 13.83 -25.25 -1.54
C GLY A 365 14.66 -25.60 -2.77
N ASN A 366 14.57 -26.83 -3.27
CA ASN A 366 15.22 -27.20 -4.52
C ASN A 366 14.41 -26.65 -5.69
N LEU A 367 15.11 -26.20 -6.72
CA LEU A 367 14.46 -25.86 -7.99
C LEU A 367 13.78 -27.13 -8.51
N LEU A 368 12.48 -27.02 -8.79
CA LEU A 368 11.69 -28.12 -9.33
C LEU A 368 12.32 -28.63 -10.62
N ASP A 369 12.72 -29.91 -10.69
CA ASP A 369 13.14 -30.51 -11.95
C ASP A 369 11.91 -30.71 -12.86
N ILE A 370 11.68 -29.72 -13.72
CA ILE A 370 10.59 -29.70 -14.68
C ILE A 370 11.01 -30.54 -15.89
N GLN A 371 10.46 -31.75 -15.98
CA GLN A 371 10.55 -32.55 -17.19
C GLN A 371 9.35 -32.23 -18.09
N ILE A 372 9.64 -31.80 -19.32
CA ILE A 372 8.61 -31.71 -20.34
C ILE A 372 8.32 -33.14 -20.75
N ILE A 373 7.10 -33.58 -20.48
CA ILE A 373 6.63 -34.89 -20.91
C ILE A 373 6.20 -34.72 -22.37
N ASP A 374 6.96 -35.31 -23.28
CA ASP A 374 6.40 -35.67 -24.59
C ASP A 374 5.29 -36.70 -24.35
N PRO A 375 4.22 -36.70 -25.15
CA PRO A 375 3.08 -37.58 -24.95
C PRO A 375 3.51 -39.04 -24.94
N LEU A 376 3.84 -39.55 -23.75
CA LEU A 376 4.31 -40.91 -23.55
C LEU A 376 3.15 -41.83 -23.86
N VAL A 377 3.35 -42.61 -24.92
CA VAL A 377 2.52 -43.75 -25.35
C VAL A 377 2.42 -44.83 -24.25
N GLU A 378 3.21 -44.73 -23.18
CA GLU A 378 3.54 -45.88 -22.35
C GLU A 378 2.59 -46.25 -21.21
N ASN A 379 1.48 -45.54 -20.97
CA ASN A 379 0.45 -46.08 -20.07
C ASN A 379 -0.95 -45.51 -20.37
N ALA A 380 -1.71 -46.18 -21.23
CA ALA A 380 -3.10 -45.88 -21.60
C ALA A 380 -4.11 -45.87 -20.42
N ASN A 381 -3.66 -46.08 -19.18
CA ASN A 381 -4.47 -46.10 -17.97
C ASN A 381 -4.20 -44.98 -16.97
N LEU A 382 -3.19 -44.13 -17.17
CA LEU A 382 -2.94 -43.01 -16.27
C LEU A 382 -3.86 -41.81 -16.55
N GLU A 383 -4.43 -41.27 -15.48
CA GLU A 383 -5.20 -40.02 -15.52
C GLU A 383 -4.30 -38.82 -15.22
N PHE A 384 -4.53 -37.73 -15.94
CA PHE A 384 -3.86 -36.44 -15.79
C PHE A 384 -4.90 -35.35 -15.51
N TYR A 385 -4.46 -34.28 -14.85
CA TYR A 385 -5.15 -33.01 -14.83
C TYR A 385 -4.74 -32.19 -16.05
N PHE A 386 -5.71 -31.59 -16.71
CA PHE A 386 -5.55 -30.71 -17.86
C PHE A 386 -6.14 -29.35 -17.51
N GLY A 387 -5.29 -28.32 -17.52
CA GLY A 387 -5.72 -26.93 -17.52
C GLY A 387 -5.78 -26.44 -18.96
N PHE A 388 -6.93 -25.89 -19.35
CA PHE A 388 -7.16 -25.20 -20.61
C PHE A 388 -7.41 -23.73 -20.31
N ASP A 389 -6.85 -22.85 -21.13
CA ASP A 389 -7.03 -21.41 -20.99
C ASP A 389 -6.96 -20.74 -22.36
N GLY A 390 -7.91 -19.85 -22.64
CA GLY A 390 -7.94 -19.06 -23.87
C GLY A 390 -6.76 -18.10 -23.96
N ASP A 391 -6.19 -17.96 -25.16
CA ASP A 391 -5.13 -16.98 -25.37
C ASP A 391 -5.74 -15.62 -25.73
N ALA A 392 -5.26 -14.57 -25.06
CA ALA A 392 -5.65 -13.18 -25.30
C ALA A 392 -7.17 -12.87 -25.19
N THR A 393 -7.93 -13.68 -24.44
CA THR A 393 -9.38 -13.46 -24.22
C THR A 393 -9.67 -12.09 -23.59
N GLY A 394 -8.84 -11.64 -22.63
CA GLY A 394 -8.98 -10.31 -22.02
C GLY A 394 -8.88 -9.19 -23.06
N LYS A 395 -7.84 -9.23 -23.91
CA LYS A 395 -7.67 -8.28 -25.02
C LYS A 395 -8.83 -8.36 -26.04
N TYR A 396 -9.35 -9.56 -26.29
CA TYR A 396 -10.51 -9.74 -27.17
C TYR A 396 -11.77 -9.04 -26.62
N LEU A 397 -11.97 -9.02 -25.30
CA LEU A 397 -13.05 -8.25 -24.68
C LEU A 397 -12.72 -6.75 -24.62
N GLU A 398 -11.47 -6.38 -24.27
CA GLU A 398 -11.02 -4.97 -24.22
C GLU A 398 -11.18 -4.23 -25.54
N ILE A 399 -10.94 -4.91 -26.67
CA ILE A 399 -11.17 -4.31 -28.01
C ILE A 399 -12.65 -3.93 -28.19
N ALA A 400 -13.59 -4.65 -27.59
CA ALA A 400 -15.01 -4.28 -27.61
C ALA A 400 -15.35 -3.15 -26.62
N PHE A 401 -14.45 -2.81 -25.69
CA PHE A 401 -14.60 -1.68 -24.77
C PHE A 401 -13.99 -0.37 -25.33
N GLY A 402 -13.20 -0.41 -26.40
CA GLY A 402 -12.38 0.72 -26.87
C GLY A 402 -12.99 1.61 -27.95
N ASP A 403 -12.87 2.93 -27.72
CA ASP A 403 -12.89 4.17 -28.53
C ASP A 403 -13.58 4.32 -29.90
N LEU A 404 -14.11 3.30 -30.57
CA LEU A 404 -14.78 3.51 -31.88
C LEU A 404 -16.25 3.09 -31.90
N LEU A 405 -16.68 2.21 -31.01
CA LEU A 405 -18.07 1.76 -30.89
C LEU A 405 -18.28 1.31 -29.43
N GLU A 406 -18.85 2.17 -28.58
CA GLU A 406 -19.43 1.77 -27.29
C GLU A 406 -20.66 0.88 -27.57
N ASP A 407 -20.41 -0.33 -28.06
CA ASP A 407 -21.43 -1.25 -28.55
C ASP A 407 -21.59 -2.40 -27.55
N GLU A 408 -22.56 -2.23 -26.65
CA GLU A 408 -22.96 -3.26 -25.69
C GLU A 408 -23.35 -4.58 -26.38
N GLU A 409 -23.88 -4.54 -27.61
CA GLU A 409 -24.23 -5.76 -28.34
C GLU A 409 -22.99 -6.54 -28.76
N GLU A 410 -21.92 -5.85 -29.16
CA GLU A 410 -20.64 -6.49 -29.52
C GLU A 410 -19.97 -7.11 -28.29
N VAL A 411 -19.98 -6.41 -27.14
CA VAL A 411 -19.53 -6.97 -25.85
C VAL A 411 -20.33 -8.22 -25.50
N LEU A 412 -21.66 -8.15 -25.60
CA LEU A 412 -22.56 -9.26 -25.31
C LEU A 412 -22.30 -10.44 -26.26
N ARG A 413 -22.08 -10.16 -27.55
CA ARG A 413 -21.79 -11.18 -28.58
C ARG A 413 -20.47 -11.89 -28.29
N ARG A 414 -19.40 -11.15 -27.97
CA ARG A 414 -18.09 -11.71 -27.61
C ARG A 414 -18.12 -12.50 -26.30
N SER A 415 -18.82 -12.00 -25.28
CA SER A 415 -19.01 -12.73 -24.02
C SER A 415 -19.79 -14.04 -24.22
N LYS A 416 -20.86 -14.00 -25.03
CA LYS A 416 -21.65 -15.19 -25.40
C LYS A 416 -20.84 -16.20 -26.20
N SER A 417 -19.97 -15.78 -27.11
CA SER A 417 -19.13 -16.70 -27.89
C SER A 417 -18.14 -17.47 -26.99
N ILE A 418 -17.51 -16.79 -26.03
CA ILE A 418 -16.64 -17.44 -25.03
C ILE A 418 -17.45 -18.42 -24.17
N THR A 419 -18.60 -17.98 -23.65
CA THR A 419 -19.46 -18.83 -22.80
C THR A 419 -19.93 -20.08 -23.55
N GLU A 420 -20.33 -19.92 -24.81
CA GLU A 420 -20.79 -21.03 -25.65
C GLU A 420 -19.63 -21.97 -26.00
N SER A 421 -18.43 -21.46 -26.26
CA SER A 421 -17.26 -22.31 -26.54
C SER A 421 -16.90 -23.18 -25.34
N ILE A 422 -16.86 -22.61 -24.12
CA ILE A 422 -16.63 -23.38 -22.89
C ILE A 422 -17.72 -24.43 -22.68
N LYS A 423 -18.99 -24.07 -22.90
CA LYS A 423 -20.12 -24.99 -22.75
C LYS A 423 -20.03 -26.17 -23.73
N GLN A 424 -19.63 -25.92 -24.97
CA GLN A 424 -19.45 -26.98 -25.97
C GLN A 424 -18.24 -27.86 -25.67
N MET A 425 -17.10 -27.26 -25.29
CA MET A 425 -15.92 -28.02 -24.88
C MET A 425 -16.21 -28.91 -23.67
N ARG A 426 -16.96 -28.42 -22.67
CA ARG A 426 -17.40 -29.23 -21.53
C ARG A 426 -18.20 -30.45 -21.96
N LYS A 427 -19.12 -30.31 -22.93
CA LYS A 427 -19.88 -31.45 -23.47
C LYS A 427 -18.98 -32.46 -24.17
N ILE A 428 -18.02 -31.99 -24.97
CA ILE A 428 -17.05 -32.84 -25.67
C ILE A 428 -16.23 -33.64 -24.67
N ILE A 429 -15.66 -32.96 -23.65
CA ILE A 429 -14.85 -33.60 -22.61
C ILE A 429 -15.66 -34.66 -21.85
N CYS A 430 -16.85 -34.32 -21.35
CA CYS A 430 -17.68 -35.27 -20.61
C CYS A 430 -18.16 -36.45 -21.47
N GLY A 431 -18.40 -36.22 -22.76
CA GLY A 431 -18.78 -37.25 -23.72
C GLY A 431 -17.67 -38.26 -23.96
N GLU A 432 -16.45 -37.76 -24.17
CA GLU A 432 -15.26 -38.59 -24.41
C GLU A 432 -14.85 -39.38 -23.15
N THR A 433 -14.88 -38.74 -21.98
CA THR A 433 -14.54 -39.41 -20.70
C THR A 433 -15.63 -40.34 -20.19
N LYS A 434 -16.85 -40.23 -20.73
CA LYS A 434 -18.08 -40.87 -20.22
C LYS A 434 -18.31 -40.61 -18.73
N ASN A 435 -17.80 -39.50 -18.20
CA ASN A 435 -17.89 -39.14 -16.79
C ASN A 435 -18.22 -37.65 -16.64
N PRO A 436 -19.42 -37.28 -16.14
CA PRO A 436 -19.78 -35.87 -15.98
C PRO A 436 -18.95 -35.14 -14.91
N LYS A 437 -18.26 -35.87 -14.02
CA LYS A 437 -17.34 -35.32 -13.02
C LYS A 437 -15.90 -35.17 -13.53
N SER A 438 -15.62 -35.47 -14.79
CA SER A 438 -14.29 -35.27 -15.36
C SER A 438 -13.92 -33.80 -15.42
N VAL A 439 -14.88 -32.91 -15.64
CA VAL A 439 -14.67 -31.45 -15.59
C VAL A 439 -14.83 -30.99 -14.14
N ILE A 440 -13.74 -30.46 -13.57
CA ILE A 440 -13.66 -29.99 -12.18
C ILE A 440 -14.17 -28.56 -12.09
N PHE A 441 -13.75 -27.69 -13.02
CA PHE A 441 -14.33 -26.36 -13.21
C PHE A 441 -14.28 -25.96 -14.69
N ALA A 442 -15.20 -25.08 -15.10
CA ALA A 442 -15.25 -24.51 -16.44
C ALA A 442 -15.95 -23.14 -16.37
N GLU A 443 -15.17 -22.07 -16.26
CA GLU A 443 -15.65 -20.70 -16.02
C GLU A 443 -14.83 -19.70 -16.82
N GLY A 444 -15.48 -18.66 -17.35
CA GLY A 444 -14.82 -17.67 -18.21
C GLY A 444 -14.25 -18.33 -19.47
N ASP A 445 -12.93 -18.27 -19.66
CA ASP A 445 -12.16 -18.92 -20.71
C ASP A 445 -11.31 -20.11 -20.21
N ASN A 446 -11.50 -20.52 -18.96
CA ASN A 446 -10.69 -21.52 -18.29
C ASN A 446 -11.47 -22.83 -18.07
N ILE A 447 -10.83 -23.99 -18.32
CA ILE A 447 -11.36 -25.31 -17.97
C ILE A 447 -10.28 -26.12 -17.24
N LEU A 448 -10.63 -26.73 -16.12
CA LEU A 448 -9.84 -27.79 -15.51
C LEU A 448 -10.59 -29.10 -15.57
N PHE A 449 -9.96 -30.12 -16.14
CA PHE A 449 -10.54 -31.45 -16.22
C PHE A 449 -9.53 -32.55 -15.94
N LYS A 450 -10.03 -33.73 -15.58
CA LYS A 450 -9.28 -34.95 -15.33
C LYS A 450 -9.64 -35.99 -16.38
N SER A 451 -8.65 -36.51 -17.08
CA SER A 451 -8.84 -37.47 -18.17
C SER A 451 -7.59 -38.33 -18.37
N LYS A 452 -7.72 -39.43 -19.11
CA LYS A 452 -6.57 -40.06 -19.76
C LYS A 452 -6.04 -39.14 -20.87
N TYR A 453 -4.76 -39.24 -21.19
CA TYR A 453 -4.19 -38.49 -22.31
C TYR A 453 -4.83 -38.96 -23.63
N ASN A 454 -5.41 -38.01 -24.37
CA ASN A 454 -6.01 -38.23 -25.68
C ASN A 454 -5.73 -37.00 -26.55
N SER A 455 -4.76 -37.09 -27.45
CA SER A 455 -4.36 -35.98 -28.32
C SER A 455 -5.49 -35.47 -29.22
N ASP A 456 -6.37 -36.36 -29.68
CA ASP A 456 -7.52 -36.00 -30.50
C ASP A 456 -8.54 -35.18 -29.71
N LEU A 457 -8.80 -35.54 -28.46
CA LEU A 457 -9.65 -34.74 -27.57
C LEU A 457 -9.06 -33.34 -27.38
N LEU A 458 -7.77 -33.23 -27.06
CA LEU A 458 -7.10 -31.94 -26.81
C LEU A 458 -7.14 -31.04 -28.05
N ARG A 459 -6.84 -31.60 -29.23
CA ARG A 459 -6.94 -30.87 -30.50
C ARG A 459 -8.38 -30.48 -30.82
N THR A 460 -9.33 -31.35 -30.53
CA THR A 460 -10.76 -31.08 -30.77
C THR A 460 -11.25 -29.89 -29.94
N ILE A 461 -10.89 -29.83 -28.65
CA ILE A 461 -11.29 -28.70 -27.81
C ILE A 461 -10.57 -27.40 -28.20
N GLN A 462 -9.28 -27.44 -28.56
CA GLN A 462 -8.58 -26.24 -29.07
C GLN A 462 -9.22 -25.73 -30.37
N ASN A 463 -9.49 -26.63 -31.32
CA ASN A 463 -10.16 -26.27 -32.57
C ASN A 463 -11.56 -25.71 -32.32
N LYS A 464 -12.30 -26.26 -31.36
CA LYS A 464 -13.65 -25.79 -31.03
C LYS A 464 -13.64 -24.38 -30.43
N TYR A 465 -12.65 -24.08 -29.59
CA TYR A 465 -12.47 -22.72 -29.08
C TYR A 465 -12.19 -21.76 -30.22
N THR A 466 -11.20 -22.07 -31.07
CA THR A 466 -10.82 -21.25 -32.23
C THR A 466 -11.98 -21.04 -33.22
N GLU A 467 -12.77 -22.08 -33.50
CA GLU A 467 -13.93 -22.01 -34.40
C GLU A 467 -14.98 -21.00 -33.90
N ILE A 468 -15.23 -20.96 -32.59
CA ILE A 468 -16.30 -20.13 -32.01
C ILE A 468 -15.82 -18.70 -31.70
N THR A 469 -14.60 -18.55 -31.19
CA THR A 469 -14.09 -17.25 -30.70
C THR A 469 -13.16 -16.56 -31.68
N GLY A 470 -12.55 -17.31 -32.60
CA GLY A 470 -11.43 -16.85 -33.44
C GLY A 470 -10.10 -16.75 -32.70
N LEU A 471 -10.02 -17.19 -31.44
CA LEU A 471 -8.84 -17.10 -30.59
C LEU A 471 -8.15 -18.46 -30.45
N SER A 472 -6.83 -18.47 -30.27
CA SER A 472 -6.12 -19.69 -29.89
C SER A 472 -6.32 -20.03 -28.42
N SER A 473 -5.84 -21.20 -28.01
CA SER A 473 -5.88 -21.64 -26.62
C SER A 473 -4.67 -22.49 -26.27
N SER A 474 -4.31 -22.46 -24.99
CA SER A 474 -3.17 -23.20 -24.44
C SER A 474 -3.67 -24.28 -23.48
N ILE A 475 -3.02 -25.45 -23.51
CA ILE A 475 -3.31 -26.57 -22.62
C ILE A 475 -2.05 -27.01 -21.88
N GLY A 476 -2.13 -27.05 -20.56
CA GLY A 476 -1.11 -27.65 -19.70
C GLY A 476 -1.62 -28.92 -19.05
N TYR A 477 -0.79 -29.96 -18.96
CA TYR A 477 -1.18 -31.21 -18.29
C TYR A 477 -0.10 -31.81 -17.39
N GLY A 478 -0.55 -32.54 -16.37
CA GLY A 478 0.30 -33.16 -15.36
C GLY A 478 -0.46 -34.14 -14.46
N LYS A 479 0.24 -34.96 -13.66
CA LYS A 479 -0.38 -35.92 -12.72
C LYS A 479 -0.96 -35.23 -11.49
N THR A 480 -0.48 -34.04 -11.18
CA THR A 480 -0.92 -33.18 -10.07
C THR A 480 -1.42 -31.83 -10.57
N LEU A 481 -2.21 -31.14 -9.74
CA LEU A 481 -2.65 -29.76 -10.04
C LEU A 481 -1.47 -28.78 -10.18
N LYS A 482 -0.40 -28.97 -9.39
CA LYS A 482 0.82 -28.15 -9.48
C LYS A 482 1.48 -28.31 -10.84
N GLU A 483 1.65 -29.55 -11.31
CA GLU A 483 2.19 -29.84 -12.65
C GLU A 483 1.32 -29.27 -13.75
N ALA A 484 0.00 -29.43 -13.70
CA ALA A 484 -0.91 -28.86 -14.72
C ALA A 484 -0.82 -27.32 -14.77
N THR A 485 -0.68 -26.67 -13.62
CA THR A 485 -0.51 -25.20 -13.53
C THR A 485 0.81 -24.74 -14.14
N ILE A 486 1.93 -25.41 -13.80
CA ILE A 486 3.25 -25.13 -14.37
C ILE A 486 3.23 -25.35 -15.90
N ALA A 487 2.67 -26.48 -16.33
CA ALA A 487 2.54 -26.83 -17.74
C ALA A 487 1.72 -25.80 -18.53
N LEU A 488 0.63 -25.29 -17.96
CA LEU A 488 -0.22 -24.31 -18.64
C LEU A 488 0.50 -22.97 -18.81
N ARG A 489 1.24 -22.53 -17.79
CA ARG A 489 2.09 -21.33 -17.88
C ARG A 489 3.16 -21.48 -18.97
N LEU A 490 3.77 -22.65 -19.07
CA LEU A 490 4.73 -22.97 -20.14
C LEU A 490 4.09 -23.00 -21.53
N ALA A 491 2.87 -23.54 -21.64
CA ALA A 491 2.13 -23.54 -22.88
C ALA A 491 1.84 -22.11 -23.38
N LYS A 492 1.45 -21.21 -22.47
CA LYS A 492 1.23 -19.78 -22.79
C LYS A 492 2.51 -19.04 -23.16
N ALA A 493 3.62 -19.32 -22.47
CA ALA A 493 4.92 -18.69 -22.75
C ALA A 493 5.45 -19.01 -24.16
N ARG A 494 5.07 -20.15 -24.75
CA ARG A 494 5.43 -20.56 -26.12
C ARG A 494 4.61 -19.86 -27.21
N LYS A 495 4.26 -18.58 -27.01
CA LYS A 495 3.38 -17.76 -27.89
C LYS A 495 1.92 -18.27 -28.02
N GLY A 496 1.46 -19.07 -27.06
CA GLY A 496 0.12 -19.65 -27.07
C GLY A 496 -0.06 -20.81 -28.05
N ASN A 497 -1.31 -21.23 -28.26
CA ASN A 497 -1.70 -22.32 -29.16
C ASN A 497 -0.89 -23.61 -28.99
N SER A 498 -0.60 -24.00 -27.76
CA SER A 498 0.28 -25.13 -27.50
C SER A 498 -0.26 -26.07 -26.42
N VAL A 499 0.15 -27.33 -26.50
CA VAL A 499 -0.14 -28.36 -25.50
C VAL A 499 1.18 -28.78 -24.87
N VAL A 500 1.31 -28.61 -23.56
CA VAL A 500 2.54 -28.92 -22.83
C VAL A 500 2.23 -29.87 -21.68
N GLY A 501 3.01 -30.93 -21.56
CA GLY A 501 2.99 -31.85 -20.42
C GLY A 501 4.17 -31.60 -19.50
N VAL A 502 3.95 -31.66 -18.20
CA VAL A 502 5.03 -31.57 -17.20
C VAL A 502 4.93 -32.70 -16.18
N ALA A 503 6.09 -33.29 -15.86
CA ALA A 503 6.32 -34.10 -14.68
C ALA A 503 7.29 -33.34 -13.78
N LEU A 504 7.00 -33.35 -12.49
CA LEU A 504 7.97 -32.98 -11.46
C LEU A 504 8.64 -34.28 -11.02
N ASN A 505 9.94 -34.42 -11.28
CA ASN A 505 10.70 -35.48 -10.64
C ASN A 505 10.77 -35.18 -9.15
N LYS A 506 10.20 -36.08 -8.35
CA LYS A 506 10.64 -36.22 -6.97
C LYS A 506 11.91 -37.04 -7.05
N GLU A 507 13.06 -36.41 -6.90
CA GLU A 507 14.23 -37.19 -6.50
C GLU A 507 13.87 -37.96 -5.21
N MET A 508 14.32 -39.22 -5.17
CA MET A 508 14.14 -40.16 -4.06
C MET A 508 14.73 -39.65 -2.76
#